data_AF-A0A292QLZ2-F1
#
_entry.id   AF-A0A292QLZ2-F1
#
_cell.length_a   1.000
_cell.length_b   1.000
_cell.length_c   1.000
_cell.angle_alpha   90.00
_cell.angle_beta   90.00
_cell.angle_gamma   90.00
#
_symmetry.space_group_name_H-M   'P 1'
#
loop_
_entity.id
_entity.type
_entity.pdbx_description
1 polymer ?
#
loop_
_entity_poly.entity_id
_entity_poly.type
_entity_poly.pdbx_seq_one_letter_code
_entity_poly.pdbx_strand_id
1 'polypeptide(L)'
;MKKKWILIVILSLILLGVLAGGIYYFMSNPVMSDSDDVDKPSKEEIQNYIDHFDLSTLEFEKIQPSVYKYSKKLGFFDEVFSSQKPVFAYGYEKGSRMKYISEKFHKQMQKDLADNGFDEKYTIVTISKPEAQVNDVMKKYKLEIPDEESPCDLKDGDMKGVLDIVDVMSMCYGGACLIDNKKKVFLSFTKEYPEVILKLLKEYK
;
A
#
# COMPACT_ATOMS: atom_id res chain seq x y z
N MET A 1 -19.08 -34.68 -10.55
CA MET A 1 -19.73 -33.64 -9.72
C MET A 1 -19.02 -33.37 -8.37
N LYS A 2 -18.40 -34.36 -7.72
CA LYS A 2 -17.70 -34.19 -6.42
C LYS A 2 -16.44 -33.28 -6.46
N LYS A 3 -15.68 -33.25 -7.56
CA LYS A 3 -14.45 -32.43 -7.70
C LYS A 3 -14.70 -30.91 -7.73
N LYS A 4 -15.85 -30.47 -8.26
CA LYS A 4 -16.19 -29.04 -8.33
C LYS A 4 -16.59 -28.47 -6.95
N TRP A 5 -17.17 -29.30 -6.09
CA TRP A 5 -17.53 -28.92 -4.72
C TRP A 5 -16.30 -28.74 -3.82
N ILE A 6 -15.28 -29.59 -3.99
CA ILE A 6 -14.01 -29.47 -3.25
C ILE A 6 -13.27 -28.19 -3.65
N LEU A 7 -13.26 -27.83 -4.94
CA LEU A 7 -12.66 -26.60 -5.44
C LEU A 7 -13.30 -25.34 -4.83
N ILE A 8 -14.63 -25.33 -4.67
CA ILE A 8 -15.37 -24.21 -4.06
C ILE A 8 -15.06 -24.09 -2.57
N VAL A 9 -14.93 -25.22 -1.85
CA VAL A 9 -14.58 -25.23 -0.42
C VAL A 9 -13.16 -24.73 -0.20
N ILE A 10 -12.20 -25.10 -1.06
CA ILE A 10 -10.81 -24.66 -0.97
C ILE A 10 -10.68 -23.17 -1.33
N LEU A 11 -11.33 -22.70 -2.40
CA LEU A 11 -11.39 -21.27 -2.74
C LEU A 11 -12.01 -20.43 -1.63
N SER A 12 -13.00 -20.96 -0.93
CA SER A 12 -13.64 -20.30 0.22
C SER A 12 -12.71 -20.25 1.44
N LEU A 13 -11.91 -21.30 1.68
CA LEU A 13 -10.91 -21.35 2.76
C LEU A 13 -9.70 -20.46 2.48
N ILE A 14 -9.29 -20.29 1.23
CA ILE A 14 -8.22 -19.36 0.82
C ILE A 14 -8.73 -17.92 0.90
N LEU A 15 -9.97 -17.63 0.47
CA LEU A 15 -10.58 -16.32 0.71
C LEU A 15 -10.69 -16.02 2.21
N LEU A 16 -11.07 -17.01 3.03
CA LEU A 16 -11.11 -16.86 4.49
C LEU A 16 -9.71 -16.73 5.10
N GLY A 17 -8.67 -17.33 4.54
CA GLY A 17 -7.28 -17.22 4.99
C GLY A 17 -6.61 -15.91 4.59
N VAL A 18 -6.93 -15.36 3.42
CA VAL A 18 -6.50 -14.03 2.98
C VAL A 18 -7.28 -12.94 3.72
N LEU A 19 -8.57 -13.17 3.98
CA LEU A 19 -9.34 -12.32 4.88
C LEU A 19 -8.83 -12.44 6.33
N ALA A 20 -8.51 -13.63 6.84
CA ALA A 20 -8.04 -13.82 8.22
C ALA A 20 -6.58 -13.36 8.43
N GLY A 21 -5.71 -13.51 7.44
CA GLY A 21 -4.34 -12.99 7.45
C GLY A 21 -4.30 -11.47 7.27
N GLY A 22 -5.19 -10.94 6.43
CA GLY A 22 -5.50 -9.52 6.39
C GLY A 22 -6.02 -9.04 7.74
N ILE A 23 -7.03 -9.70 8.31
CA ILE A 23 -7.59 -9.42 9.63
C ILE A 23 -6.52 -9.53 10.73
N TYR A 24 -5.57 -10.46 10.68
CA TYR A 24 -4.51 -10.58 11.68
C TYR A 24 -3.50 -9.43 11.60
N TYR A 25 -3.16 -8.98 10.39
CA TYR A 25 -2.38 -7.76 10.17
C TYR A 25 -3.17 -6.50 10.60
N PHE A 26 -4.48 -6.48 10.37
CA PHE A 26 -5.44 -5.46 10.84
C PHE A 26 -5.80 -5.56 12.35
N MET A 27 -5.50 -6.67 13.04
CA MET A 27 -5.66 -6.85 14.49
C MET A 27 -4.38 -6.49 15.25
N SER A 28 -3.23 -6.53 14.56
CA SER A 28 -1.92 -6.13 15.10
C SER A 28 -1.69 -4.61 15.04
N ASN A 29 -2.48 -3.90 14.22
CA ASN A 29 -2.57 -2.45 14.12
C ASN A 29 -4.05 -2.07 13.99
N PRO A 30 -4.68 -1.34 14.92
CA PRO A 30 -6.14 -1.23 14.96
C PRO A 30 -6.64 -0.36 13.81
N VAL A 31 -7.15 -0.98 12.75
CA VAL A 31 -8.17 -0.38 11.88
C VAL A 31 -9.29 -1.40 11.76
N MET A 32 -10.31 -1.23 12.62
CA MET A 32 -11.48 -2.07 12.66
C MET A 32 -12.35 -1.89 11.40
N SER A 33 -12.71 -3.03 10.82
CA SER A 33 -14.06 -3.45 10.40
C SER A 33 -15.13 -2.34 10.30
N ASP A 34 -15.77 -2.25 9.13
CA ASP A 34 -17.08 -1.59 8.89
C ASP A 34 -18.22 -2.30 9.69
N SER A 35 -18.09 -2.36 11.01
CA SER A 35 -19.22 -2.56 11.91
C SER A 35 -19.62 -1.19 12.44
N ASP A 36 -20.88 -0.79 12.24
CA ASP A 36 -21.45 0.50 12.63
C ASP A 36 -21.39 0.81 14.16
N ASP A 37 -20.80 -0.07 14.97
CA ASP A 37 -20.72 -0.01 16.44
C ASP A 37 -19.30 0.22 16.99
N VAL A 38 -18.31 0.59 16.17
CA VAL A 38 -17.02 1.07 16.68
C VAL A 38 -17.13 2.57 16.94
N ASP A 39 -17.03 2.97 18.20
CA ASP A 39 -17.01 4.38 18.61
C ASP A 39 -15.99 5.14 17.76
N LYS A 40 -16.48 6.03 16.89
CA LYS A 40 -15.61 6.87 16.06
C LYS A 40 -14.86 7.80 17.01
N PRO A 41 -13.52 7.90 16.89
CA PRO A 41 -12.75 8.79 17.74
C PRO A 41 -13.30 10.21 17.61
N SER A 42 -13.51 10.85 18.76
CA SER A 42 -13.97 12.21 18.88
C SER A 42 -12.97 13.18 18.22
N LYS A 43 -13.44 14.38 17.88
CA LYS A 43 -12.54 15.43 17.34
C LYS A 43 -11.37 15.74 18.27
N GLU A 44 -11.60 15.65 19.58
CA GLU A 44 -10.58 15.87 20.60
C GLU A 44 -9.53 14.76 20.61
N GLU A 45 -9.92 13.50 20.43
CA GLU A 45 -8.99 12.37 20.32
C GLU A 45 -8.14 12.45 19.06
N ILE A 46 -8.74 12.83 17.92
CA ILE A 46 -8.03 13.05 16.66
C ILE A 46 -7.04 14.21 16.82
N GLN A 47 -7.47 15.32 17.43
CA GLN A 47 -6.59 16.46 17.68
C GLN A 47 -5.45 16.09 18.63
N ASN A 48 -5.73 15.33 19.68
CA ASN A 48 -4.73 14.85 20.62
C ASN A 48 -3.69 13.94 19.93
N TYR A 49 -4.13 13.06 19.02
CA TYR A 49 -3.25 12.24 18.19
C TYR A 49 -2.37 13.11 17.28
N ILE A 50 -2.95 14.13 16.63
CA ILE A 50 -2.20 15.08 15.80
C ILE A 50 -1.17 15.85 16.63
N ASP A 51 -1.55 16.37 17.79
CA ASP A 51 -0.70 17.20 18.64
C ASP A 51 0.50 16.42 19.18
N HIS A 52 0.30 15.14 19.50
CA HIS A 52 1.34 14.24 20.04
C HIS A 52 2.00 13.35 18.99
N PHE A 53 1.64 13.48 17.71
CA PHE A 53 2.33 12.79 16.63
C PHE A 53 3.79 13.21 16.59
N ASP A 54 4.68 12.22 16.74
CA ASP A 54 6.13 12.36 16.69
C ASP A 54 6.72 11.40 15.64
N LEU A 55 7.32 11.98 14.61
CA LEU A 55 7.99 11.25 13.53
C LEU A 55 9.14 10.35 14.04
N SER A 56 9.75 10.68 15.18
CA SER A 56 10.86 9.90 15.75
C SER A 56 10.42 8.50 16.24
N THR A 57 9.12 8.32 16.47
CA THR A 57 8.54 7.05 16.93
C THR A 57 8.14 6.12 15.79
N LEU A 58 8.23 6.59 14.54
CA LEU A 58 7.81 5.84 13.36
C LEU A 58 8.91 4.86 12.92
N GLU A 59 8.52 3.61 12.73
CA GLU A 59 9.43 2.57 12.26
C GLU A 59 9.52 2.59 10.73
N PHE A 60 10.73 2.88 10.23
CA PHE A 60 11.04 2.80 8.82
C PHE A 60 11.48 1.39 8.45
N GLU A 61 10.78 0.81 7.48
CA GLU A 61 11.08 -0.52 6.95
C GLU A 61 12.10 -0.43 5.82
N LYS A 62 13.03 -1.39 5.76
CA LYS A 62 14.05 -1.44 4.69
C LYS A 62 13.45 -2.02 3.42
N ILE A 63 13.70 -1.34 2.31
CA ILE A 63 13.30 -1.82 0.99
C ILE A 63 14.33 -2.84 0.51
N GLN A 64 13.86 -4.03 0.15
CA GLN A 64 14.75 -5.09 -0.35
C GLN A 64 15.43 -4.66 -1.66
N PRO A 65 16.73 -4.96 -1.87
CA PRO A 65 17.45 -4.59 -3.11
C PRO A 65 16.79 -5.12 -4.39
N SER A 66 16.08 -6.24 -4.30
CA SER A 66 15.30 -6.82 -5.39
C SER A 66 14.22 -5.86 -5.91
N VAL A 67 13.56 -5.11 -5.04
CA VAL A 67 12.52 -4.13 -5.43
C VAL A 67 13.09 -3.14 -6.44
N TYR A 68 14.24 -2.51 -6.14
CA TYR A 68 14.90 -1.58 -7.06
C TYR A 68 15.32 -2.24 -8.37
N LYS A 69 15.91 -3.45 -8.29
CA LYS A 69 16.37 -4.20 -9.47
C LYS A 69 15.20 -4.53 -10.40
N TYR A 70 14.13 -5.08 -9.86
CA TYR A 70 13.00 -5.58 -10.65
C TYR A 70 12.05 -4.47 -11.05
N SER A 71 11.89 -3.42 -10.25
CA SER A 71 11.09 -2.26 -10.63
C SER A 71 11.61 -1.64 -11.93
N LYS A 72 12.93 -1.41 -11.99
CA LYS A 72 13.60 -0.94 -13.21
C LYS A 72 13.57 -1.96 -14.34
N LYS A 73 13.86 -3.24 -14.06
CA LYS A 73 13.88 -4.30 -15.08
C LYS A 73 12.51 -4.47 -15.75
N LEU A 74 11.45 -4.45 -14.96
CA LEU A 74 10.09 -4.72 -15.42
C LEU A 74 9.38 -3.44 -15.90
N GLY A 75 9.89 -2.26 -15.53
CA GLY A 75 9.18 -0.99 -15.69
C GLY A 75 7.93 -0.92 -14.80
N PHE A 76 7.98 -1.60 -13.65
CA PHE A 76 6.85 -1.72 -12.73
C PHE A 76 7.09 -0.83 -11.52
N PHE A 77 6.30 0.24 -11.37
CA PHE A 77 6.53 1.30 -10.39
C PHE A 77 7.95 1.91 -10.45
N ASP A 78 8.58 1.94 -11.63
CA ASP A 78 9.94 2.49 -11.79
C ASP A 78 10.00 3.96 -11.36
N GLU A 79 8.96 4.75 -11.63
CA GLU A 79 8.83 6.13 -11.16
C GLU A 79 8.88 6.27 -9.62
N VAL A 80 8.45 5.25 -8.88
CA VAL A 80 8.51 5.23 -7.41
C VAL A 80 9.93 4.94 -6.98
N PHE A 81 10.53 3.84 -7.45
CA PHE A 81 11.79 3.32 -6.92
C PHE A 81 13.05 3.92 -7.57
N SER A 82 12.90 4.68 -8.66
CA SER A 82 13.98 5.45 -9.29
C SER A 82 13.95 6.94 -8.96
N SER A 83 12.92 7.41 -8.24
CA SER A 83 12.77 8.84 -7.93
C SER A 83 13.95 9.38 -7.12
N GLN A 84 14.40 10.58 -7.51
CA GLN A 84 15.44 11.35 -6.81
C GLN A 84 14.90 12.11 -5.59
N LYS A 85 13.60 12.39 -5.58
CA LYS A 85 12.89 12.96 -4.43
C LYS A 85 12.28 11.82 -3.61
N PRO A 86 12.06 12.00 -2.30
CA PRO A 86 11.20 11.08 -1.56
C PRO A 86 9.82 11.01 -2.22
N VAL A 87 9.22 9.82 -2.25
CA VAL A 87 7.94 9.58 -2.89
C VAL A 87 6.85 9.52 -1.83
N PHE A 88 5.79 10.31 -2.01
CA PHE A 88 4.55 10.12 -1.28
C PHE A 88 3.60 9.34 -2.18
N ALA A 89 3.27 8.10 -1.79
CA ALA A 89 2.44 7.20 -2.58
C ALA A 89 1.16 6.85 -1.82
N TYR A 90 0.00 6.88 -2.49
CA TYR A 90 -1.26 6.49 -1.86
C TYR A 90 -2.27 5.91 -2.86
N GLY A 91 -3.09 4.97 -2.40
CA GLY A 91 -4.15 4.36 -3.20
C GLY A 91 -5.45 5.16 -3.27
N TYR A 92 -6.12 5.13 -4.42
CA TYR A 92 -7.51 5.58 -4.59
C TYR A 92 -8.21 4.78 -5.69
N GLU A 93 -9.53 4.62 -5.57
CA GLU A 93 -10.33 3.83 -6.48
C GLU A 93 -11.63 4.54 -6.88
N LYS A 94 -11.84 4.69 -8.19
CA LYS A 94 -12.99 5.41 -8.74
C LYS A 94 -14.29 4.64 -8.44
N GLY A 95 -15.28 5.34 -7.90
CA GLY A 95 -16.55 4.73 -7.52
C GLY A 95 -16.52 3.96 -6.19
N SER A 96 -15.39 3.93 -5.49
CA SER A 96 -15.35 3.33 -4.15
C SER A 96 -16.19 4.14 -3.16
N ARG A 97 -16.95 3.41 -2.32
CA ARG A 97 -17.71 3.97 -1.19
C ARG A 97 -16.85 4.12 0.06
N MET A 98 -15.69 3.47 0.12
CA MET A 98 -14.78 3.55 1.25
C MET A 98 -14.16 4.96 1.30
N LYS A 99 -14.37 5.67 2.41
CA LYS A 99 -14.02 7.09 2.57
C LYS A 99 -12.60 7.41 2.09
N TYR A 100 -11.61 6.68 2.59
CA TYR A 100 -10.17 6.95 2.44
C TYR A 100 -9.52 6.39 1.16
N ILE A 101 -10.28 5.69 0.31
CA ILE A 101 -9.86 5.34 -1.06
C ILE A 101 -10.82 5.93 -2.10
N SER A 102 -11.78 6.78 -1.69
CA SER A 102 -12.77 7.36 -2.59
C SER A 102 -12.16 8.43 -3.50
N GLU A 103 -12.84 8.71 -4.62
CA GLU A 103 -12.51 9.84 -5.50
C GLU A 103 -12.58 11.19 -4.76
N LYS A 104 -13.50 11.31 -3.79
CA LYS A 104 -13.63 12.53 -2.97
C LYS A 104 -12.39 12.75 -2.11
N PHE A 105 -11.92 11.70 -1.43
CA PHE A 105 -10.68 11.77 -0.66
C PHE A 105 -9.48 12.09 -1.57
N HIS A 106 -9.36 11.41 -2.70
CA HIS A 106 -8.27 11.65 -3.64
C HIS A 106 -8.21 13.12 -4.09
N LYS A 107 -9.35 13.72 -4.46
CA LYS A 107 -9.42 15.14 -4.84
C LYS A 107 -9.03 16.08 -3.71
N GLN A 108 -9.48 15.80 -2.48
CA GLN A 108 -9.13 16.59 -1.31
C GLN A 108 -7.63 16.52 -1.03
N MET A 109 -7.07 15.31 -0.99
CA MET A 109 -5.63 15.10 -0.77
C MET A 109 -4.78 15.78 -1.85
N GLN A 110 -5.13 15.67 -3.13
CA GLN A 110 -4.42 16.37 -4.22
C GLN A 110 -4.42 17.89 -4.02
N LYS A 111 -5.56 18.46 -3.60
CA LYS A 111 -5.68 19.88 -3.29
C LYS A 111 -4.79 20.26 -2.09
N ASP A 112 -4.87 19.51 -0.99
CA ASP A 112 -4.09 19.79 0.21
C ASP A 112 -2.58 19.68 -0.05
N LEU A 113 -2.16 18.71 -0.87
CA LEU A 113 -0.76 18.56 -1.27
C LEU A 113 -0.26 19.76 -2.07
N ALA A 114 -1.07 20.24 -3.03
CA ALA A 114 -0.74 21.40 -3.86
C ALA A 114 -0.76 22.71 -3.06
N ASP A 115 -1.77 22.92 -2.22
CA ASP A 115 -1.90 24.13 -1.39
C ASP A 115 -0.74 24.27 -0.38
N ASN A 116 -0.09 23.17 -0.02
CA ASN A 116 1.10 23.14 0.86
C ASN A 116 2.44 23.04 0.10
N GLY A 117 2.44 23.03 -1.24
CA GLY A 117 3.64 22.97 -2.07
C GLY A 117 4.45 21.68 -1.95
N PHE A 118 3.80 20.55 -1.61
CA PHE A 118 4.51 19.29 -1.39
C PHE A 118 5.07 18.67 -2.68
N ASP A 119 4.53 19.03 -3.85
CA ASP A 119 5.02 18.61 -5.17
C ASP A 119 6.44 19.11 -5.49
N GLU A 120 6.86 20.22 -4.86
CA GLU A 120 8.24 20.70 -4.98
C GLU A 120 9.24 19.79 -4.23
N LYS A 121 8.80 19.19 -3.11
CA LYS A 121 9.66 18.39 -2.22
C LYS A 121 9.55 16.88 -2.46
N TYR A 122 8.38 16.41 -2.88
CA TYR A 122 8.05 15.00 -3.03
C TYR A 122 7.64 14.67 -4.46
N THR A 123 7.92 13.44 -4.89
CA THR A 123 7.21 12.86 -6.03
C THR A 123 5.88 12.30 -5.51
N ILE A 124 4.77 12.80 -6.03
CA ILE A 124 3.43 12.33 -5.62
C ILE A 124 2.98 11.24 -6.58
N VAL A 125 2.71 10.04 -6.07
CA VAL A 125 2.26 8.88 -6.86
C VAL A 125 0.90 8.40 -6.36
N THR A 126 -0.06 8.27 -7.26
CA THR A 126 -1.39 7.75 -6.93
C THR A 126 -1.58 6.38 -7.54
N ILE A 127 -1.92 5.40 -6.71
CA ILE A 127 -2.11 4.01 -7.13
C ILE A 127 -3.60 3.79 -7.36
N SER A 128 -3.99 3.43 -8.57
CA SER A 128 -5.37 3.01 -8.88
C SER A 128 -5.35 1.72 -9.69
N LYS A 129 -6.36 0.87 -9.50
CA LYS A 129 -6.48 -0.44 -10.17
C LYS A 129 -5.20 -1.28 -10.10
N PRO A 130 -4.63 -1.51 -8.91
CA PRO A 130 -3.35 -2.22 -8.77
C PRO A 130 -3.38 -3.62 -9.40
N GLU A 131 -4.52 -4.32 -9.35
CA GLU A 131 -4.70 -5.62 -10.00
C GLU A 131 -4.46 -5.57 -11.52
N ALA A 132 -4.95 -4.52 -12.19
CA ALA A 132 -4.76 -4.35 -13.62
C ALA A 132 -3.28 -4.10 -13.94
N GLN A 133 -2.59 -3.29 -13.14
CA GLN A 133 -1.16 -3.01 -13.30
C GLN A 133 -0.32 -4.29 -13.14
N VAL A 134 -0.62 -5.10 -12.12
CA VAL A 134 0.03 -6.40 -11.91
C VAL A 134 -0.23 -7.33 -13.10
N ASN A 135 -1.49 -7.46 -13.53
CA ASN A 135 -1.87 -8.31 -14.66
C ASN A 135 -1.16 -7.91 -15.96
N ASP A 136 -1.00 -6.60 -16.21
CA ASP A 136 -0.30 -6.10 -17.39
C ASP A 136 1.19 -6.49 -17.37
N VAL A 137 1.85 -6.39 -16.21
CA VAL A 137 3.25 -6.82 -16.03
C VAL A 137 3.37 -8.34 -16.22
N MET A 138 2.51 -9.11 -15.55
CA MET A 138 2.48 -10.57 -15.65
C MET A 138 2.32 -11.03 -17.09
N LYS A 139 1.38 -10.43 -17.83
CA LYS A 139 1.13 -10.73 -19.25
C LYS A 139 2.30 -10.32 -20.14
N LYS A 140 2.86 -9.11 -19.94
CA LYS A 140 3.96 -8.57 -20.73
C LYS A 140 5.21 -9.44 -20.63
N TYR A 141 5.53 -9.92 -19.44
CA TYR A 141 6.71 -10.75 -19.18
C TYR A 141 6.42 -12.25 -19.19
N LYS A 142 5.19 -12.66 -19.53
CA LYS A 142 4.75 -14.07 -19.58
C LYS A 142 5.06 -14.81 -18.28
N LEU A 143 4.78 -14.16 -17.16
CA LEU A 143 4.97 -14.72 -15.83
C LEU A 143 3.74 -15.53 -15.45
N GLU A 144 3.97 -16.72 -14.92
CA GLU A 144 2.92 -17.63 -14.44
C GLU A 144 3.03 -17.76 -12.92
N ILE A 145 1.90 -17.72 -12.23
CA ILE A 145 1.86 -17.97 -10.79
C ILE A 145 2.18 -19.46 -10.60
N PRO A 146 3.24 -19.82 -9.85
CA PRO A 146 3.57 -21.22 -9.64
C PRO A 146 2.42 -21.96 -8.96
N ASP A 147 2.13 -23.18 -9.42
CA ASP A 147 1.13 -24.05 -8.80
C ASP A 147 1.51 -24.38 -7.35
N GLU A 148 0.51 -24.43 -6.45
CA GLU A 148 0.67 -24.62 -4.99
C GLU A 148 1.43 -25.90 -4.60
N GLU A 149 1.59 -26.87 -5.50
CA GLU A 149 2.31 -28.13 -5.26
C GLU A 149 3.85 -28.01 -5.32
N SER A 150 4.43 -26.82 -5.57
CA SER A 150 5.87 -26.58 -5.50
C SER A 150 6.22 -25.49 -4.46
N PRO A 151 6.35 -25.82 -3.17
CA PRO A 151 6.44 -24.82 -2.10
C PRO A 151 7.80 -24.09 -1.99
N CYS A 152 8.79 -24.40 -2.84
CA CYS A 152 10.19 -24.04 -2.57
C CYS A 152 10.97 -23.39 -3.73
N ASP A 153 10.35 -23.09 -4.88
CA ASP A 153 11.08 -22.63 -6.08
C ASP A 153 10.70 -21.22 -6.57
N LEU A 154 10.28 -20.31 -5.67
CA LEU A 154 10.45 -18.87 -5.95
C LEU A 154 11.93 -18.47 -5.78
N LYS A 155 12.81 -19.16 -6.50
CA LYS A 155 14.22 -18.78 -6.67
C LYS A 155 14.29 -17.53 -7.54
N ASP A 156 15.36 -16.75 -7.36
CA ASP A 156 15.68 -15.51 -8.07
C ASP A 156 15.07 -15.44 -9.48
N GLY A 157 14.11 -14.53 -9.69
CA GLY A 157 13.32 -14.49 -10.92
C GLY A 157 12.37 -13.31 -10.97
N ASP A 158 11.81 -13.05 -12.14
CA ASP A 158 10.92 -11.91 -12.37
C ASP A 158 9.64 -11.99 -11.52
N MET A 159 9.15 -13.19 -11.23
CA MET A 159 8.00 -13.40 -10.33
C MET A 159 8.29 -12.94 -8.89
N LYS A 160 9.43 -13.37 -8.32
CA LYS A 160 9.86 -12.90 -7.00
C LYS A 160 9.97 -11.37 -6.99
N GLY A 161 10.52 -10.80 -8.06
CA GLY A 161 10.60 -9.35 -8.25
C GLY A 161 9.25 -8.65 -8.22
N VAL A 162 8.25 -9.19 -8.93
CA VAL A 162 6.87 -8.68 -8.90
C VAL A 162 6.30 -8.76 -7.49
N LEU A 163 6.46 -9.89 -6.79
CA LEU A 163 5.94 -10.06 -5.43
C LEU A 163 6.59 -9.09 -4.44
N ASP A 164 7.91 -8.92 -4.49
CA ASP A 164 8.62 -7.97 -3.62
C ASP A 164 8.14 -6.52 -3.85
N ILE A 165 7.86 -6.14 -5.12
CA ILE A 165 7.31 -4.81 -5.44
C ILE A 165 5.87 -4.68 -4.95
N VAL A 166 5.04 -5.71 -5.16
CA VAL A 166 3.65 -5.74 -4.73
C VAL A 166 3.53 -5.64 -3.21
N ASP A 167 4.43 -6.29 -2.47
CA ASP A 167 4.45 -6.25 -1.00
C ASP A 167 4.50 -4.79 -0.50
N VAL A 168 5.50 -4.03 -0.95
CA VAL A 168 5.64 -2.60 -0.61
C VAL A 168 4.44 -1.78 -1.12
N MET A 169 4.08 -1.93 -2.40
CA MET A 169 3.09 -1.06 -3.03
C MET A 169 1.65 -1.34 -2.55
N SER A 170 1.37 -2.55 -2.08
CA SER A 170 0.07 -2.93 -1.50
C SER A 170 -0.20 -2.18 -0.20
N MET A 171 0.83 -1.99 0.65
CA MET A 171 0.75 -1.17 1.86
C MET A 171 0.45 0.29 1.51
N CYS A 172 1.11 0.81 0.47
CA CYS A 172 0.87 2.17 -0.01
C CYS A 172 -0.50 2.35 -0.66
N TYR A 173 -1.05 1.29 -1.26
CA TYR A 173 -2.40 1.32 -1.80
C TYR A 173 -3.46 1.31 -0.68
N GLY A 174 -3.34 0.40 0.29
CA GLY A 174 -4.27 0.31 1.42
C GLY A 174 -4.24 1.55 2.33
N GLY A 175 -3.04 1.98 2.70
CA GLY A 175 -2.77 3.21 3.43
C GLY A 175 -2.18 4.29 2.53
N ALA A 176 -1.16 4.96 3.05
CA ALA A 176 -0.25 5.84 2.32
C ALA A 176 1.18 5.51 2.74
N CYS A 177 2.13 5.84 1.88
CA CYS A 177 3.55 5.61 2.13
C CYS A 177 4.37 6.87 1.91
N LEU A 178 5.45 6.96 2.68
CA LEU A 178 6.59 7.78 2.38
C LEU A 178 7.78 6.87 2.07
N ILE A 179 8.31 6.97 0.85
CA ILE A 179 9.42 6.16 0.36
C ILE A 179 10.64 7.06 0.15
N ASP A 180 11.77 6.75 0.80
CA ASP A 180 13.04 7.45 0.59
C ASP A 180 14.05 6.49 -0.05
N ASN A 181 14.19 6.62 -1.37
CA ASN A 181 15.11 5.80 -2.16
C ASN A 181 16.59 6.04 -1.84
N LYS A 182 16.95 7.23 -1.31
CA LYS A 182 18.34 7.52 -0.90
C LYS A 182 18.67 6.76 0.37
N LYS A 183 17.74 6.73 1.32
CA LYS A 183 17.86 5.98 2.58
C LYS A 183 17.51 4.49 2.44
N LYS A 184 16.91 4.09 1.31
CA LYS A 184 16.42 2.73 1.00
C LYS A 184 15.39 2.22 2.01
N VAL A 185 14.49 3.09 2.41
CA VAL A 185 13.45 2.79 3.39
C VAL A 185 12.09 3.28 2.92
N PHE A 186 11.03 2.68 3.48
CA PHE A 186 9.70 3.21 3.41
C PHE A 186 9.04 3.23 4.78
N LEU A 187 8.00 4.04 4.90
CA LEU A 187 7.12 4.10 6.04
C LEU A 187 5.70 4.02 5.51
N SER A 188 4.89 3.10 6.04
CA SER A 188 3.46 3.02 5.75
C SER A 188 2.65 3.61 6.90
N PHE A 189 1.54 4.27 6.59
CA PHE A 189 0.66 4.88 7.58
C PHE A 189 -0.79 4.96 7.09
N THR A 190 -1.70 5.12 8.04
CA THR A 190 -3.15 5.20 7.75
C THR A 190 -3.51 6.46 6.97
N LYS A 191 -4.54 6.35 6.12
CA LYS A 191 -5.18 7.48 5.42
C LYS A 191 -6.36 8.08 6.17
N GLU A 192 -6.69 7.53 7.31
CA GLU A 192 -7.88 7.91 8.07
C GLU A 192 -7.84 9.37 8.52
N TYR A 193 -6.63 9.89 8.79
CA TYR A 193 -6.37 11.24 9.27
C TYR A 193 -5.47 12.00 8.27
N PRO A 194 -6.04 12.64 7.23
CA PRO A 194 -5.29 13.42 6.26
C PRO A 194 -4.35 14.47 6.89
N GLU A 195 -4.77 15.07 8.00
CA GLU A 195 -4.02 16.11 8.71
C GLU A 195 -2.69 15.57 9.25
N VAL A 196 -2.67 14.31 9.68
CA VAL A 196 -1.45 13.62 10.14
C VAL A 196 -0.50 13.38 8.97
N ILE A 197 -1.03 13.05 7.79
CA ILE A 197 -0.24 12.92 6.57
C ILE A 197 0.46 14.25 6.25
N LEU A 198 -0.28 15.35 6.27
CA LEU A 198 0.28 16.68 5.97
C LEU A 198 1.35 17.07 7.01
N LYS A 199 1.12 16.79 8.30
CA LYS A 199 2.11 17.01 9.36
C LYS A 199 3.38 16.18 9.12
N LEU A 200 3.23 14.88 8.84
CA LEU A 200 4.34 13.97 8.53
C LEU A 200 5.18 14.47 7.35
N LEU A 201 4.55 14.85 6.23
CA LEU A 201 5.25 15.37 5.05
C LEU A 201 5.93 16.71 5.32
N LYS A 202 5.38 17.53 6.21
CA LYS A 202 6.01 18.78 6.63
C LYS A 202 7.27 18.54 7.47
N GLU A 203 7.20 17.62 8.42
CA GLU A 203 8.26 17.36 9.41
C GLU A 203 9.39 16.46 8.90
N TYR A 204 9.11 15.61 7.91
CA TYR A 204 10.11 14.69 7.36
C TYR A 204 11.28 15.43 6.69
N LYS A 205 12.52 15.07 7.02
CA LYS A 205 13.75 15.69 6.51
C LYS A 205 14.66 14.71 5.74
#